data_AF-A0A0T7GDV7-F1
#
_entry.id   AF-A0A0T7GDV7-F1
#
_cell.length_a   1.000
_cell.length_b   1.000
_cell.length_c   1.000
_cell.angle_alpha   90.00
_cell.angle_beta   90.00
_cell.angle_gamma   90.00
#
_symmetry.space_group_name_H-M   'P 1'
#
loop_
_entity.id
_entity.type
_entity.pdbx_description
1 polymer ?
#
loop_
_entity_poly.entity_id
_entity_poly.type
_entity_poly.pdbx_seq_one_letter_code
_entity_poly.pdbx_strand_id
1 'polypeptide(L)' 'MPDRIPGYARVPATVHCWSDDVPSRTFVSLEKALAYCRKNIRELPAIELFVHCGQIPEPIISGDELAALIKAKRRNLI' A
#
# COMPACT_ATOMS: atom_id res chain seq x y z
N MET A 1 4.76 4.22 10.84
CA MET A 1 6.18 4.61 10.73
C MET A 1 6.46 5.12 9.31
N PRO A 2 6.37 6.43 9.04
CA PRO A 2 6.45 6.96 7.67
C PRO A 2 7.84 6.91 7.02
N ASP A 3 8.93 6.75 7.79
CA ASP A 3 10.31 6.82 7.29
C ASP A 3 10.83 5.56 6.57
N ARG A 4 10.07 4.45 6.59
CA ARG A 4 10.52 3.17 5.99
C ARG A 4 10.22 3.04 4.50
N ILE A 5 9.37 3.90 3.94
CA ILE A 5 8.78 3.70 2.62
C ILE A 5 9.66 4.11 1.43
N PRO A 6 10.60 5.07 1.54
CA PRO A 6 11.54 5.35 0.46
C PRO A 6 12.37 4.11 0.05
N GLY A 7 12.70 3.24 1.00
CA GLY A 7 13.47 2.02 0.76
C GLY A 7 12.69 0.88 0.10
N TYR A 8 11.36 0.91 0.17
CA TYR A 8 10.51 -0.20 -0.27
C TYR A 8 9.70 0.06 -1.54
N ALA A 9 9.86 1.23 -2.18
CA ALA A 9 9.10 1.60 -3.37
C ALA A 9 9.11 0.53 -4.49
N ARG A 10 10.25 -0.15 -4.68
CA ARG A 10 10.44 -1.20 -5.70
C ARG A 10 10.23 -2.62 -5.18
N VAL A 11 9.91 -2.78 -3.90
CA VAL A 11 9.70 -4.09 -3.28
C VAL A 11 8.31 -4.62 -3.65
N PRO A 12 8.17 -5.91 -4.00
CA PRO A 12 6.85 -6.50 -4.26
C PRO A 12 5.90 -6.31 -3.09
N ALA A 13 4.62 -6.15 -3.39
CA ALA A 13 3.62 -5.97 -2.35
C ALA A 13 2.29 -6.61 -2.74
N THR A 14 1.60 -7.16 -1.76
CA THR A 14 0.26 -7.75 -1.93
C THR A 14 -0.77 -6.83 -1.32
N VAL A 15 -1.74 -6.42 -2.12
CA VAL A 15 -2.95 -5.76 -1.66
C VAL A 15 -3.94 -6.85 -1.31
N HIS A 16 -4.28 -6.97 -0.05
CA HIS A 16 -5.42 -7.74 0.42
C HIS A 16 -6.59 -6.80 0.64
N CYS A 17 -7.77 -7.17 0.17
CA CYS A 17 -9.00 -6.43 0.45
C CYS A 17 -10.05 -7.37 1.03
N TRP A 18 -10.68 -6.91 2.10
CA TRP A 18 -11.77 -7.58 2.80
C TRP A 18 -13.16 -7.31 2.19
N SER A 19 -13.22 -6.48 1.14
CA SER A 19 -14.42 -6.18 0.37
C SER A 19 -14.48 -7.04 -0.89
N ASP A 20 -15.66 -7.57 -1.23
CA ASP A 20 -15.86 -8.37 -2.45
C ASP A 20 -15.74 -7.52 -3.73
N ASP A 21 -15.85 -6.19 -3.60
CA ASP A 21 -15.81 -5.26 -4.73
C ASP A 21 -14.39 -5.03 -5.29
N VAL A 22 -13.35 -5.30 -4.48
CA VAL A 22 -11.96 -5.00 -4.83
C VAL A 22 -11.12 -6.27 -4.73
N PRO A 23 -10.64 -6.83 -5.85
CA PRO A 23 -9.88 -8.06 -5.81
C PRO A 23 -8.52 -7.87 -5.13
N SER A 24 -8.20 -8.80 -4.23
CA SER A 24 -6.84 -8.93 -3.69
C SER A 24 -5.85 -9.24 -4.82
N ARG A 25 -4.69 -8.56 -4.83
CA ARG A 25 -3.71 -8.68 -5.91
C ARG A 25 -2.28 -8.41 -5.47
N THR A 26 -1.36 -9.23 -5.95
CA THR A 26 0.09 -9.01 -5.81
C THR A 26 0.63 -8.16 -6.95
N PHE A 27 1.50 -7.21 -6.59
CA PHE A 27 2.16 -6.29 -7.49
C PHE A 27 3.67 -6.45 -7.38
N VAL A 28 4.35 -6.27 -8.51
CA VAL A 28 5.82 -6.32 -8.59
C VAL A 28 6.51 -5.17 -7.84
N SER A 29 5.76 -4.14 -7.41
CA SER A 29 6.29 -3.04 -6.62
C SER A 29 5.23 -2.40 -5.71
N LEU A 30 5.66 -1.89 -4.55
CA LEU A 30 4.86 -1.13 -3.59
C LEU A 30 4.22 0.09 -4.25
N GLU A 31 4.93 0.75 -5.16
CA GLU A 31 4.34 1.88 -5.91
C GLU A 31 3.13 1.50 -6.75
N LYS A 32 3.17 0.31 -7.39
CA LYS A 32 2.02 -0.19 -8.16
C LYS A 32 0.87 -0.59 -7.24
N ALA A 33 1.17 -1.20 -6.10
CA ALA A 33 0.16 -1.51 -5.09
C ALA A 33 -0.50 -0.24 -4.55
N LEU A 34 0.27 0.80 -4.21
CA LEU A 34 -0.27 2.09 -3.76
C LEU A 34 -1.10 2.79 -4.84
N ALA A 35 -0.68 2.72 -6.11
CA ALA A 35 -1.45 3.25 -7.23
C ALA A 35 -2.81 2.52 -7.39
N TYR A 36 -2.83 1.21 -7.13
CA TYR A 36 -4.06 0.42 -7.10
C TYR A 36 -4.97 0.83 -5.93
N CYS A 37 -4.44 0.95 -4.71
CA CYS A 37 -5.20 1.43 -3.54
C CYS A 37 -5.78 2.84 -3.77
N ARG A 38 -5.03 3.71 -4.46
CA ARG A 38 -5.51 5.06 -4.81
C ARG A 38 -6.70 5.04 -5.78
N LYS A 39 -6.78 4.08 -6.70
CA LYS A 39 -7.95 3.91 -7.58
C LYS A 39 -9.17 3.44 -6.79
N ASN A 40 -8.96 2.66 -5.73
CA ASN A 40 -9.99 2.11 -4.87
C ASN A 40 -10.09 2.89 -3.53
N ILE A 41 -10.00 4.23 -3.58
CA ILE A 41 -9.87 5.05 -2.36
C ILE A 41 -11.03 4.89 -1.36
N ARG A 42 -12.22 4.53 -1.86
CA ARG A 42 -13.43 4.32 -1.04
C ARG A 42 -13.33 3.06 -0.18
N GLU A 43 -12.58 2.06 -0.65
CA GLU A 43 -12.39 0.77 -0.01
C GLU A 43 -11.12 0.72 0.84
N LEU A 44 -10.39 1.82 1.00
CA LEU A 44 -9.16 1.86 1.83
C LEU A 44 -9.33 1.31 3.25
N PRO A 45 -10.45 1.52 3.97
CA PRO A 45 -10.65 0.92 5.28
C PRO A 45 -10.65 -0.62 5.26
N ALA A 46 -11.00 -1.21 4.11
CA ALA A 46 -11.03 -2.65 3.89
C ALA A 46 -9.75 -3.17 3.23
N ILE A 47 -8.72 -2.34 3.02
CA ILE A 47 -7.48 -2.71 2.33
C ILE A 47 -6.31 -2.81 3.31
N GLU A 48 -5.57 -3.91 3.21
CA GLU A 48 -4.29 -4.13 3.85
C GLU A 48 -3.21 -4.38 2.80
N LEU A 49 -2.03 -3.81 3.00
CA LEU A 49 -0.94 -3.88 2.03
C LEU A 49 0.29 -4.51 2.68
N PHE A 50 0.61 -5.74 2.25
CA PHE A 50 1.74 -6.54 2.71
C PHE A 50 2.97 -6.20 1.86
N VAL A 51 4.07 -5.81 2.51
CA VAL A 51 5.32 -5.43 1.82
C VAL A 51 6.34 -6.55 1.94
N HIS A 52 6.70 -7.18 0.83
CA HIS A 52 7.56 -8.37 0.80
C HIS A 52 9.06 -8.01 0.83
N CYS A 53 9.49 -7.34 1.91
CA CYS A 53 10.86 -6.85 2.08
C CYS A 53 11.81 -7.85 2.77
N GLY A 54 11.37 -9.09 3.00
CA GLY A 54 12.16 -10.13 3.68
C GLY A 54 12.31 -9.92 5.20
N GLN A 55 11.58 -8.97 5.78
CA GLN A 55 11.47 -8.81 7.24
C GLN A 55 10.37 -9.73 7.78
N ILE A 56 10.57 -10.28 8.99
CA ILE A 56 9.58 -11.11 9.67
C ILE A 56 9.26 -10.48 11.05
N PRO A 57 7.99 -10.14 11.35
CA PRO A 57 6.86 -10.19 10.42
C PRO A 57 7.01 -9.17 9.27
N GLU A 58 6.41 -9.48 8.13
CA GLU A 58 6.39 -8.54 6.99
C GLU A 58 5.65 -7.26 7.39
N PRO A 59 6.10 -6.08 6.94
CA PRO A 59 5.37 -4.84 7.17
C PRO A 59 3.99 -4.88 6.51
N ILE A 60 2.97 -4.53 7.29
CA ILE A 60 1.59 -4.36 6.83
C ILE A 60 1.26 -2.86 6.92
N ILE A 61 0.73 -2.31 5.83
CA ILE A 61 0.28 -0.92 5.74
C ILE A 61 -1.23 -0.93 5.55
N SER A 62 -1.98 -0.37 6.49
CA SER A 62 -3.45 -0.34 6.46
C SER A 62 -4.01 0.93 7.11
N GLY A 63 -5.34 1.13 7.00
CA GLY A 63 -6.07 2.20 7.68
C GLY A 63 -5.47 3.60 7.47
N ASP A 64 -5.28 4.32 8.57
CA ASP A 64 -4.74 5.68 8.55
C ASP A 64 -3.31 5.77 8.00
N GLU A 65 -2.49 4.74 8.18
CA GLU A 65 -1.13 4.70 7.63
C GLU A 65 -1.18 4.64 6.10
N LEU A 66 -2.01 3.77 5.54
CA LEU A 66 -2.24 3.68 4.09
C LEU A 66 -2.80 4.99 3.53
N ALA A 67 -3.78 5.58 4.22
CA ALA A 67 -4.37 6.86 3.83
C ALA A 67 -3.35 8.01 3.85
N ALA A 68 -2.50 8.06 4.88
CA ALA A 68 -1.44 9.04 4.99
C ALA A 68 -0.42 8.90 3.85
N LEU A 69 -0.09 7.68 3.44
CA LEU A 69 0.88 7.42 2.37
C LEU A 69 0.39 7.80 0.99
N ILE A 70 -0.87 7.47 0.70
CA ILE A 70 -1.52 7.90 -0.54
C ILE A 70 -1.58 9.43 -0.59
N LYS A 71 -1.85 10.10 0.54
CA LYS A 71 -1.84 11.56 0.65
C LYS A 71 -0.43 12.16 0.54
N ALA A 72 0.59 11.55 1.14
CA ALA A 72 1.97 12.05 1.14
C ALA A 72 2.61 12.02 -0.26
N LYS A 73 2.39 10.96 -1.05
CA LYS A 73 2.81 10.89 -2.46
C LYS A 73 2.16 11.97 -3.35
N ARG A 74 1.09 12.64 -2.90
CA ARG A 74 0.49 13.80 -3.58
C ARG A 74 1.32 15.08 -3.43
N ARG A 75 2.18 15.18 -2.41
CA ARG A 75 2.99 16.38 -2.12
C ARG A 75 4.37 16.41 -2.80
N ASN A 76 4.89 15.27 -3.27
CA ASN A 76 6.19 15.20 -3.98
C ASN A 76 6.05 15.33 -5.52
N LEU A 77 5.01 16.02 -6.01
CA LEU A 77 4.74 16.23 -7.44
C LEU A 77 4.60 17.73 -7.81
N ILE A 78 5.27 18.61 -7.06
CA ILE A 78 5.38 20.04 -7.38
C ILE A 78 6.84 20.44 -7.35
#